data_AF-A0A843C1X1-F1
#
_entry.id   AF-A0A843C1X1-F1
#
_cell.length_a   1.000
_cell.length_b   1.000
_cell.length_c   1.000
_cell.angle_alpha   90.00
_cell.angle_beta   90.00
_cell.angle_gamma   90.00
#
_symmetry.space_group_name_H-M   'P 1'
#
loop_
_entity.id
_entity.type
_entity.pdbx_description
1 polymer ?
#
loop_
_entity_poly.entity_id
_entity_poly.type
_entity_poly.pdbx_seq_one_letter_code
_entity_poly.pdbx_strand_id
1 'polypeptide(L)'
;MSANQESDKNSLPLLLENLKKAYKTNIQGPIKYFEREYQATTKKELLKDITKFLSNRGVKKLAGINAWKSNDELRIAYHFIAKIGTDFLDTKITVIIFAPIENAEIESITSLFQNARIFEEEIKQEFQVAFSK
;
A
#
# COMPACT_ATOMS: atom_id res chain seq x y z
N MET A 1 -14.38 -22.90 -34.34
CA MET A 1 -13.13 -22.18 -34.06
C MET A 1 -13.43 -20.70 -34.18
N SER A 2 -13.36 -19.96 -33.07
CA SER A 2 -13.02 -18.54 -33.02
C SER A 2 -12.49 -18.27 -31.62
N ALA A 3 -11.16 -18.33 -31.50
CA ALA A 3 -10.43 -17.91 -30.32
C ALA A 3 -10.36 -16.38 -30.27
N ASN A 4 -10.19 -15.87 -29.04
CA ASN A 4 -9.72 -14.52 -28.69
C ASN A 4 -10.72 -13.37 -28.86
N GLN A 5 -11.73 -13.34 -28.01
CA GLN A 5 -12.28 -12.07 -27.53
C GLN A 5 -11.34 -11.51 -26.46
N GLU A 6 -10.51 -10.56 -26.90
CA GLU A 6 -10.07 -9.39 -26.14
C GLU A 6 -9.61 -9.64 -24.71
N SER A 7 -8.38 -10.15 -24.62
CA SER A 7 -7.47 -9.81 -23.53
C SER A 7 -7.10 -8.32 -23.62
N ASP A 8 -8.07 -7.42 -23.47
CA ASP A 8 -7.78 -6.03 -23.18
C ASP A 8 -7.16 -6.00 -21.78
N LYS A 9 -5.84 -6.02 -21.79
CA LYS A 9 -4.96 -5.89 -20.65
C LYS A 9 -5.47 -4.73 -19.81
N ASN A 10 -6.00 -5.03 -18.62
CA ASN A 10 -6.10 -4.04 -17.54
C ASN A 10 -4.68 -3.55 -17.22
N SER A 11 -4.18 -2.59 -18.01
CA SER A 11 -2.91 -1.93 -17.75
C SER A 11 -3.04 -1.21 -16.42
N LEU A 12 -2.04 -1.37 -15.56
CA LEU A 12 -2.02 -0.68 -14.28
C LEU A 12 -2.14 0.83 -14.53
N PRO A 13 -2.87 1.59 -13.69
CA PRO A 13 -2.82 3.04 -13.71
C PRO A 13 -1.38 3.55 -13.73
N LEU A 14 -1.09 4.60 -14.50
CA LEU A 14 0.28 5.14 -14.70
C LEU A 14 1.02 5.40 -13.38
N LEU A 15 0.32 5.82 -12.33
CA LEU A 15 0.90 5.97 -10.99
C LEU A 15 1.52 4.66 -10.49
N LEU A 16 0.79 3.55 -10.62
CA LEU A 16 1.17 2.23 -10.13
C LEU A 16 2.22 1.59 -11.03
N GLU A 17 2.18 1.83 -12.35
CA GLU A 17 3.27 1.44 -13.25
C GLU A 17 4.59 2.11 -12.84
N ASN A 18 4.55 3.42 -12.58
CA ASN A 18 5.71 4.17 -12.13
C ASN A 18 6.20 3.72 -10.76
N LEU A 19 5.28 3.39 -9.83
CA LEU A 19 5.63 2.84 -8.52
C LEU A 19 6.36 1.50 -8.66
N LYS A 20 5.79 0.57 -9.45
CA LYS A 20 6.37 -0.74 -9.76
C LYS A 20 7.76 -0.60 -10.36
N LYS A 21 7.94 0.33 -11.30
CA LYS A 21 9.23 0.58 -11.94
C LYS A 21 10.27 1.17 -10.98
N ALA A 22 9.87 2.12 -10.13
CA ALA A 22 10.79 2.82 -9.24
C ALA A 22 11.30 1.94 -8.09
N TYR A 23 10.42 1.15 -7.47
CA TYR A 23 10.74 0.39 -6.25
C TYR A 23 10.77 -1.13 -6.45
N LYS A 24 10.59 -1.61 -7.70
CA LYS A 24 10.50 -3.03 -8.03
C LYS A 24 9.47 -3.79 -7.17
N THR A 25 8.40 -3.10 -6.78
CA THR A 25 7.33 -3.67 -5.94
C THR A 25 6.48 -4.64 -6.73
N ASN A 26 5.96 -5.66 -6.05
CA ASN A 26 4.94 -6.50 -6.64
C ASN A 26 3.59 -5.80 -6.49
N ILE A 27 2.90 -5.52 -7.60
CA ILE A 27 1.58 -4.88 -7.60
C ILE A 27 0.57 -5.83 -8.22
N GLN A 28 -0.50 -6.10 -7.50
CA GLN A 28 -1.64 -6.91 -7.91
C GLN A 28 -2.91 -6.05 -7.93
N GLY A 29 -3.83 -6.35 -8.85
CA GLY A 29 -5.14 -5.71 -8.95
C GLY A 29 -5.54 -5.32 -10.38
N PRO A 30 -6.76 -4.80 -10.58
CA PRO A 30 -7.77 -4.58 -9.53
C PRO A 30 -8.32 -5.90 -8.95
N ILE A 31 -8.48 -5.97 -7.63
CA ILE A 31 -8.93 -7.21 -6.93
C ILE A 31 -10.40 -7.50 -7.20
N LYS A 32 -11.21 -6.46 -7.39
CA LYS A 32 -12.56 -6.56 -7.95
C LYS A 32 -12.74 -5.50 -9.02
N TYR A 33 -13.56 -5.78 -10.03
CA TYR A 33 -13.80 -4.82 -11.11
C TYR A 33 -14.48 -3.52 -10.60
N PHE A 34 -15.40 -3.64 -9.64
CA PHE A 34 -16.12 -2.51 -9.05
C PHE A 34 -15.37 -1.80 -7.91
N GLU A 35 -14.52 -2.53 -7.19
CA GLU A 35 -13.65 -1.98 -6.15
C GLU A 35 -12.25 -1.91 -6.73
N ARG A 36 -11.89 -0.76 -7.31
CA ARG A 36 -10.54 -0.48 -7.81
C ARG A 36 -9.56 -0.46 -6.65
N GLU A 37 -9.22 -1.65 -6.21
CA GLU A 37 -8.28 -1.91 -5.16
C GLU A 37 -7.05 -2.56 -5.77
N TYR A 38 -5.92 -1.88 -5.59
CA TYR A 38 -4.62 -2.37 -5.97
C TYR A 38 -3.81 -2.63 -4.71
N GLN A 39 -3.13 -3.76 -4.67
CA GLN A 39 -2.25 -4.15 -3.58
C GLN A 39 -0.81 -4.12 -4.06
N ALA A 40 0.01 -3.32 -3.40
CA ALA A 40 1.44 -3.28 -3.59
C ALA A 40 2.10 -3.95 -2.39
N THR A 41 2.91 -4.97 -2.65
CA THR A 41 3.68 -5.68 -1.62
C THR A 41 5.14 -5.28 -1.70
N THR A 42 5.74 -4.95 -0.56
CA THR A 42 7.10 -4.42 -0.47
C THR A 42 7.78 -4.78 0.86
N LYS A 43 9.08 -4.53 0.96
CA LYS A 43 9.81 -4.62 2.23
C LYS A 43 9.56 -3.38 3.09
N LYS A 44 9.62 -3.52 4.42
CA LYS A 44 9.37 -2.42 5.37
C LYS A 44 10.30 -1.23 5.17
N GLU A 45 11.55 -1.45 4.73
CA GLU A 45 12.54 -0.39 4.52
C GLU A 45 12.16 0.58 3.39
N LEU A 46 11.27 0.16 2.48
CA LEU A 46 10.81 0.98 1.36
C LEU A 46 9.51 1.74 1.69
N LEU A 47 8.92 1.54 2.87
CA LEU A 47 7.62 2.12 3.22
C LEU A 47 7.63 3.65 3.10
N LYS A 48 8.60 4.33 3.74
CA LYS A 48 8.65 5.80 3.74
C LYS A 48 8.87 6.38 2.36
N ASP A 49 9.74 5.76 1.56
CA ASP A 49 9.98 6.19 0.19
C ASP A 49 8.76 6.00 -0.70
N ILE A 50 8.08 4.87 -0.59
CA ILE A 50 6.84 4.58 -1.34
C ILE A 50 5.73 5.55 -0.94
N THR A 51 5.54 5.77 0.36
CA THR A 51 4.51 6.69 0.86
C THR A 51 4.80 8.14 0.48
N LYS A 52 6.07 8.56 0.50
CA LYS A 52 6.52 9.86 -0.03
C LYS A 52 6.28 9.97 -1.54
N PHE A 53 6.57 8.92 -2.31
CA PHE A 53 6.31 8.86 -3.75
C PHE A 53 4.82 9.04 -4.06
N LEU A 54 3.95 8.37 -3.29
CA LEU A 54 2.49 8.46 -3.44
C LEU A 54 1.99 9.86 -3.07
N SER A 55 2.43 10.39 -1.92
CA SER A 55 2.07 11.74 -1.46
C SER A 55 2.43 12.82 -2.48
N ASN A 56 3.66 12.78 -2.99
CA ASN A 56 4.15 13.72 -4.02
C ASN A 56 3.37 13.63 -5.34
N ARG A 57 2.67 12.53 -5.60
CA ARG A 57 1.82 12.34 -6.80
C ARG A 57 0.33 12.49 -6.52
N GLY A 58 -0.03 13.14 -5.40
CA GLY A 58 -1.39 13.56 -5.12
C GLY A 58 -2.21 12.57 -4.28
N VAL A 59 -1.60 11.51 -3.76
CA VAL A 59 -2.26 10.61 -2.79
C VAL A 59 -2.26 11.28 -1.42
N LYS A 60 -3.38 11.90 -1.05
CA LYS A 60 -3.47 12.73 0.18
C LYS A 60 -4.18 12.06 1.35
N LYS A 61 -4.86 10.93 1.14
CA LYS A 61 -5.70 10.30 2.16
C LYS A 61 -5.17 8.93 2.53
N LEU A 62 -4.75 8.79 3.78
CA LEU A 62 -4.58 7.52 4.48
C LEU A 62 -5.92 7.17 5.14
N ALA A 63 -6.56 6.09 4.69
CA ALA A 63 -7.85 5.62 5.21
C ALA A 63 -7.71 4.76 6.47
N GLY A 64 -6.59 4.05 6.62
CA GLY A 64 -6.32 3.20 7.78
C GLY A 64 -5.01 2.44 7.66
N ILE A 65 -4.56 1.86 8.77
CA ILE A 65 -3.45 0.91 8.82
C ILE A 65 -3.94 -0.31 9.60
N ASN A 66 -3.84 -1.49 8.99
CA ASN A 66 -4.23 -2.75 9.61
C ASN A 66 -3.02 -3.66 9.72
N ALA A 67 -2.93 -4.47 10.78
CA ALA A 67 -1.88 -5.46 10.94
C ALA A 67 -2.45 -6.84 11.30
N TRP A 68 -1.79 -7.89 10.86
CA TRP A 68 -2.13 -9.26 11.23
C TRP A 68 -0.90 -10.18 11.16
N LYS A 69 -0.89 -11.21 11.99
CA LYS A 69 0.14 -12.26 11.95
C LYS A 69 -0.20 -13.27 10.86
N SER A 70 0.80 -13.68 10.09
CA SER A 70 0.66 -14.75 9.11
C SER A 70 1.95 -15.57 9.10
N ASN A 71 1.84 -16.83 9.52
CA ASN A 71 2.99 -17.69 9.79
C ASN A 71 3.92 -17.00 10.81
N ASP A 72 5.19 -16.77 10.44
CA ASP A 72 6.23 -16.18 11.27
C ASP A 72 6.48 -14.68 10.96
N GLU A 73 5.59 -14.05 10.20
CA GLU A 73 5.71 -12.64 9.81
C GLU A 73 4.50 -11.82 10.27
N LEU A 74 4.78 -10.59 10.67
CA LEU A 74 3.78 -9.55 10.83
C LEU A 74 3.57 -8.85 9.48
N ARG A 75 2.32 -8.82 9.02
CA ARG A 75 1.92 -8.08 7.82
C ARG A 75 1.25 -6.79 8.26
N ILE A 76 1.65 -5.67 7.67
CA ILE A 76 1.04 -4.37 7.93
C ILE A 76 0.59 -3.76 6.61
N ALA A 77 -0.70 -3.47 6.49
CA ALA A 77 -1.35 -2.91 5.32
C ALA A 77 -1.72 -1.45 5.56
N TYR A 78 -1.16 -0.57 4.74
CA TYR A 78 -1.44 0.86 4.72
C TYR A 78 -2.43 1.14 3.59
N HIS A 79 -3.63 1.61 3.92
CA HIS A 79 -4.71 1.84 2.96
C HIS A 79 -4.78 3.30 2.55
N PHE A 80 -4.52 3.59 1.28
CA PHE A 80 -4.61 4.93 0.71
C PHE A 80 -5.79 5.05 -0.25
N ILE A 81 -6.34 6.26 -0.36
CA ILE A 81 -7.36 6.60 -1.36
C ILE A 81 -6.77 7.65 -2.31
N ALA A 82 -6.87 7.37 -3.61
CA ALA A 82 -6.33 8.21 -4.67
C ALA A 82 -7.26 8.24 -5.89
N LYS A 83 -7.21 9.34 -6.66
CA LYS A 83 -7.93 9.47 -7.93
C LYS A 83 -6.95 9.29 -9.09
N ILE A 84 -6.77 8.04 -9.54
CA ILE A 84 -5.68 7.67 -10.47
C ILE A 84 -6.15 7.02 -11.78
N GLY A 85 -7.47 6.82 -11.94
CA GLY A 85 -8.10 6.37 -13.17
C GLY A 85 -8.51 7.53 -14.09
N THR A 86 -8.84 7.21 -15.34
CA THR A 86 -9.30 8.18 -16.37
C THR A 86 -10.64 8.83 -16.04
N ASP A 87 -11.40 8.25 -15.12
CA ASP A 87 -12.70 8.71 -14.65
C ASP A 87 -12.64 9.44 -13.29
N PHE A 88 -11.44 9.63 -12.73
CA PHE A 88 -11.20 10.34 -11.47
C PHE A 88 -11.96 9.79 -10.25
N LEU A 89 -12.39 8.54 -10.31
CA LEU A 89 -13.05 7.87 -9.20
C LEU A 89 -12.03 7.42 -8.14
N ASP A 90 -12.52 7.34 -6.90
CA ASP A 90 -11.70 6.92 -5.77
C ASP A 90 -11.22 5.48 -5.97
N THR A 91 -9.91 5.31 -5.90
CA THR A 91 -9.18 4.05 -6.06
C THR A 91 -8.43 3.79 -4.77
N LYS A 92 -8.56 2.57 -4.25
CA LYS A 92 -7.84 2.13 -3.06
C LYS A 92 -6.48 1.58 -3.46
N ILE A 93 -5.43 2.09 -2.84
CA ILE A 93 -4.07 1.56 -2.97
C ILE A 93 -3.68 1.04 -1.59
N THR A 94 -3.48 -0.26 -1.48
CA THR A 94 -3.05 -0.89 -0.24
C THR A 94 -1.57 -1.23 -0.37
N VAL A 95 -0.71 -0.63 0.46
CA VAL A 95 0.72 -0.99 0.55
C VAL A 95 0.90 -1.94 1.71
N ILE A 96 1.34 -3.17 1.43
CA ILE A 96 1.57 -4.22 2.43
C ILE A 96 3.07 -4.40 2.61
N ILE A 97 3.52 -4.27 3.86
CA ILE A 97 4.89 -4.59 4.27
C ILE A 97 4.93 -5.86 5.10
N PHE A 98 6.07 -6.53 5.06
CA PHE A 98 6.41 -7.65 5.94
C PHE A 98 7.45 -7.20 6.95
N ALA A 99 7.23 -7.60 8.21
CA ALA A 99 8.14 -7.36 9.31
C ALA A 99 8.25 -8.63 10.16
N PRO A 100 9.39 -8.86 10.84
CA PRO A 100 9.48 -9.93 11.83
C PRO A 100 8.47 -9.69 12.96
N ILE A 101 7.95 -10.76 13.57
CA ILE A 101 6.98 -10.63 14.66
C ILE A 101 7.60 -9.97 15.90
N GLU A 102 8.88 -10.24 16.16
CA GLU A 102 9.61 -9.71 17.31
C GLU A 102 10.58 -8.61 16.90
N ASN A 103 10.65 -7.54 17.69
CA ASN A 103 11.59 -6.42 17.52
C ASN A 103 11.53 -5.77 16.13
N ALA A 104 10.36 -5.76 15.49
CA ALA A 104 10.16 -5.02 14.26
C ALA A 104 10.30 -3.52 14.52
N GLU A 105 11.35 -2.92 13.95
CA GLU A 105 11.44 -1.48 13.78
C GLU A 105 10.96 -1.09 12.37
N ILE A 106 10.05 -0.13 12.31
CA ILE A 106 9.41 0.36 11.09
C ILE A 106 9.44 1.89 11.12
N GLU A 107 9.82 2.50 10.00
CA GLU A 107 9.84 3.96 9.93
C GLU A 107 8.41 4.51 9.89
N SER A 108 8.10 5.46 10.78
CA SER A 108 6.79 6.10 10.85
C SER A 108 6.51 6.94 9.60
N ILE A 109 5.27 6.93 9.15
CA ILE A 109 4.80 7.80 8.07
C ILE A 109 4.02 9.01 8.58
N THR A 110 3.98 9.23 9.89
CA THR A 110 3.23 10.32 10.55
C THR A 110 3.63 11.71 10.02
N SER A 111 4.89 11.88 9.62
CA SER A 111 5.37 13.14 9.00
C SER A 111 4.72 13.45 7.65
N LEU A 112 4.24 12.43 6.93
CA LEU A 112 3.53 12.54 5.66
C LEU A 112 2.01 12.49 5.83
N PHE A 113 1.53 11.70 6.79
CA PHE A 113 0.12 11.48 7.08
C PHE A 113 -0.10 11.54 8.59
N GLN A 114 -0.51 12.70 9.11
CA GLN A 114 -0.61 12.93 10.57
C GLN A 114 -1.52 11.92 11.29
N ASN A 115 -2.56 11.43 10.62
CA ASN A 115 -3.47 10.44 11.17
C ASN A 115 -2.85 9.03 11.29
N ALA A 116 -1.70 8.77 10.68
CA ALA A 116 -0.97 7.51 10.85
C ALA A 116 -0.61 7.25 12.31
N ARG A 117 -0.34 8.31 13.09
CA ARG A 117 0.02 8.22 14.51
C ARG A 117 -0.96 7.39 15.34
N ILE A 118 -2.26 7.52 15.08
CA ILE A 118 -3.30 6.80 15.83
C ILE A 118 -3.18 5.30 15.54
N PHE A 119 -3.14 4.92 14.26
CA PHE A 119 -3.06 3.52 13.86
C PHE A 119 -1.70 2.88 14.21
N GLU A 120 -0.60 3.61 14.07
CA GLU A 120 0.74 3.14 14.45
C GLU A 120 0.83 2.84 15.95
N GLU A 121 0.19 3.66 16.80
CA GLU A 121 0.15 3.42 18.24
C GLU A 121 -0.71 2.19 18.59
N GLU A 122 -1.85 1.98 17.91
CA GLU A 122 -2.66 0.76 18.07
C GLU A 122 -1.86 -0.50 17.72
N ILE A 123 -1.17 -0.49 16.57
CA ILE A 123 -0.34 -1.61 16.13
C ILE A 123 0.84 -1.86 17.08
N LYS A 124 1.47 -0.79 17.58
CA LYS A 124 2.55 -0.90 18.57
C LYS A 124 2.07 -1.58 19.85
N GLN A 125 0.89 -1.24 20.34
CA GLN A 125 0.33 -1.82 21.56
C GLN A 125 -0.03 -3.29 21.37
N GLU A 126 -0.58 -3.66 20.21
CA GLU A 126 -1.01 -5.03 19.93
C GLU A 126 0.16 -5.98 19.57
N PHE A 127 1.12 -5.50 18.78
CA PHE A 127 2.16 -6.34 18.17
C PHE A 127 3.58 -6.05 18.65
N GLN A 128 3.77 -5.13 19.61
CA GLN A 128 5.09 -4.74 20.15
C GLN A 128 6.08 -4.24 19.08
N VAL A 129 5.55 -3.60 18.03
CA VAL A 129 6.33 -2.98 16.95
C VAL A 129 6.86 -1.61 17.39
N ALA A 130 8.10 -1.29 17.06
CA ALA A 130 8.67 0.04 17.24
C ALA A 130 8.48 0.87 15.97
N PHE A 131 7.91 2.07 16.10
CA PHE A 131 7.84 3.06 15.04
C PHE A 131 8.87 4.17 15.27
N SER A 132 9.87 4.28 14.39
CA SER A 132 10.92 5.31 14.45
C SER A 132 10.50 6.60 13.73
N LYS A 133 11.15 7.72 14.07
CA LYS A 133 10.82 9.06 13.52
C LYS A 133 11.38 9.28 12.12
#